data_AF-A0A7K0P2S6-F1
#
_entry.id   AF-A0A7K0P2S6-F1
#
_cell.length_a   1.000
_cell.length_b   1.000
_cell.length_c   1.000
_cell.angle_alpha   90.00
_cell.angle_beta   90.00
_cell.angle_gamma   90.00
#
_symmetry.space_group_name_H-M   'P 1'
#
loop_
_entity.id
_entity.type
_entity.pdbx_description
1 polymer ?
#
loop_
_entity_poly.entity_id
_entity_poly.type
_entity_poly.pdbx_seq_one_letter_code
_entity_poly.pdbx_strand_id
1 'polypeptide(L)'
;MALTVRSEFTERDTVGDFQWMIVQPDYDDCLFLFNDNEGQFRAHQASAGTEHRCGSGGGNAAIRPYQCHVPARSLGIPTGECGGYTALDERTRSVIDEAIAQLDVLLATGRYERVVYSWDSARKTLGTGIFEVAREVTDYVVEQIEAAVARTASSS
;
A
#
# COMPACT_ATOMS: atom_id res chain seq x y z
N MET A 1 8.11 -14.30 9.59
CA MET A 1 8.71 -13.33 8.64
C MET A 1 7.71 -13.10 7.54
N ALA A 2 7.47 -11.85 7.15
CA ALA A 2 6.52 -11.56 6.09
C ALA A 2 7.11 -11.88 4.71
N LEU A 3 6.26 -12.18 3.72
CA LEU A 3 6.62 -12.33 2.31
C LEU A 3 5.88 -11.28 1.48
N THR A 4 6.48 -10.84 0.37
CA THR A 4 5.80 -9.99 -0.59
C THR A 4 4.95 -10.81 -1.57
N VAL A 5 3.76 -10.30 -1.87
CA VAL A 5 2.84 -10.85 -2.87
C VAL A 5 2.56 -9.77 -3.90
N ARG A 6 3.11 -9.97 -5.10
CA ARG A 6 2.83 -9.16 -6.28
C ARG A 6 1.48 -9.56 -6.85
N SER A 7 0.50 -8.68 -6.75
CA SER A 7 -0.87 -8.97 -7.12
C SER A 7 -1.27 -8.18 -8.38
N GLU A 8 -1.57 -8.90 -9.45
CA GLU A 8 -1.95 -8.31 -10.73
C GLU A 8 -3.47 -8.32 -10.88
N PHE A 9 -4.04 -7.14 -11.08
CA PHE A 9 -5.48 -7.01 -11.31
C PHE A 9 -5.81 -7.44 -12.74
N THR A 10 -6.73 -8.41 -12.85
CA THR A 10 -7.22 -8.91 -14.15
C THR A 10 -8.69 -8.56 -14.33
N GLU A 11 -9.52 -8.88 -13.34
CA GLU A 11 -10.92 -8.54 -13.29
C GLU A 11 -11.43 -8.42 -11.84
N ARG A 12 -12.65 -7.92 -11.68
CA ARG A 12 -13.29 -7.80 -10.37
C ARG A 12 -13.66 -9.17 -9.81
N ASP A 13 -13.82 -9.24 -8.50
CA ASP A 13 -14.31 -10.42 -7.78
C ASP A 13 -13.40 -11.67 -7.92
N THR A 14 -12.10 -11.45 -8.18
CA THR A 14 -11.09 -12.50 -8.32
C THR A 14 -9.78 -12.12 -7.64
N VAL A 15 -8.81 -13.05 -7.61
CA VAL A 15 -7.45 -12.76 -7.16
C VAL A 15 -6.84 -11.65 -8.02
N GLY A 16 -6.37 -10.59 -7.38
CA GLY A 16 -5.95 -9.35 -8.04
C GLY A 16 -6.83 -8.16 -7.66
N ASP A 17 -8.12 -8.40 -7.39
CA ASP A 17 -9.04 -7.39 -6.88
C ASP A 17 -8.91 -7.28 -5.36
N PHE A 18 -8.32 -6.19 -4.89
CA PHE A 18 -8.08 -5.97 -3.46
C PHE A 18 -9.35 -5.92 -2.65
N GLN A 19 -10.44 -5.38 -3.21
CA GLN A 19 -11.72 -5.29 -2.50
C GLN A 19 -12.30 -6.68 -2.27
N TRP A 20 -12.12 -7.58 -3.24
CA TRP A 20 -12.52 -8.98 -3.11
C TRP A 20 -11.57 -9.76 -2.20
N MET A 21 -10.26 -9.63 -2.39
CA MET A 21 -9.25 -10.38 -1.64
C MET A 21 -9.30 -10.07 -0.14
N ILE A 22 -9.40 -8.80 0.27
CA ILE A 22 -9.31 -8.39 1.67
C ILE A 22 -10.46 -8.93 2.54
N VAL A 23 -11.54 -9.42 1.95
CA VAL A 23 -12.67 -10.03 2.70
C VAL A 23 -12.66 -11.55 2.67
N GLN A 24 -11.73 -12.19 1.94
CA GLN A 24 -11.63 -13.65 1.99
C GLN A 24 -10.81 -14.10 3.21
N PRO A 25 -11.21 -15.21 3.88
CA PRO A 25 -10.47 -15.77 5.01
C PRO A 25 -9.01 -16.09 4.68
N ASP A 26 -8.74 -16.48 3.42
CA ASP A 26 -7.40 -16.82 2.93
C ASP A 26 -6.42 -15.63 2.92
N TYR A 27 -6.86 -14.40 3.25
CA TYR A 27 -6.00 -13.22 3.34
C TYR A 27 -6.11 -12.51 4.71
N ASP A 28 -6.49 -13.21 5.76
CA ASP A 28 -6.56 -12.65 7.13
C ASP A 28 -5.18 -12.37 7.77
N ASP A 29 -4.13 -13.01 7.26
CA ASP A 29 -2.71 -12.80 7.58
C ASP A 29 -2.04 -11.70 6.74
N CYS A 30 -2.78 -11.08 5.81
CA CYS A 30 -2.23 -10.14 4.83
C CYS A 30 -2.38 -8.68 5.28
N LEU A 31 -1.34 -7.88 4.99
CA LEU A 31 -1.43 -6.42 4.94
C LEU A 31 -1.46 -5.98 3.47
N PHE A 32 -2.51 -5.26 3.06
CA PHE A 32 -2.64 -4.77 1.69
C PHE A 32 -2.14 -3.33 1.54
N LEU A 33 -1.27 -3.09 0.57
CA LEU A 33 -0.73 -1.76 0.25
C LEU A 33 -1.42 -1.20 -0.99
N PHE A 34 -2.23 -0.15 -0.81
CA PHE A 34 -2.96 0.47 -1.91
C PHE A 34 -2.35 1.82 -2.30
N ASN A 35 -2.64 2.25 -3.53
CA ASN A 35 -2.13 3.51 -4.07
C ASN A 35 -3.03 4.63 -3.54
N ASP A 36 -2.50 5.46 -2.64
CA ASP A 36 -3.28 6.53 -2.00
C ASP A 36 -3.02 7.90 -2.62
N ASN A 37 -3.97 8.79 -2.39
CA ASN A 37 -3.76 10.23 -2.53
C ASN A 37 -3.02 10.73 -1.30
N GLU A 38 -2.04 11.60 -1.49
CA GLU A 38 -1.25 12.16 -0.40
C GLU A 38 -2.11 12.87 0.63
N GLY A 39 -3.08 13.68 0.24
CA GLY A 39 -3.95 14.39 1.17
C GLY A 39 -4.74 13.44 2.08
N GLN A 40 -5.14 12.27 1.55
CA GLN A 40 -5.82 11.23 2.34
C GLN A 40 -4.85 10.53 3.29
N PHE A 41 -3.65 10.22 2.84
CA PHE A 41 -2.58 9.68 3.69
C PHE A 41 -2.22 10.64 4.83
N ARG A 42 -2.03 11.94 4.53
CA ARG A 42 -1.73 12.98 5.50
C ARG A 42 -2.88 13.18 6.49
N ALA A 43 -4.11 13.17 6.01
CA ALA A 43 -5.29 13.26 6.87
C ALA A 43 -5.38 12.05 7.81
N HIS A 44 -5.09 10.84 7.33
CA HIS A 44 -5.05 9.64 8.16
C HIS A 44 -3.99 9.76 9.26
N GLN A 45 -2.76 10.14 8.90
CA GLN A 45 -1.67 10.38 9.87
C GLN A 45 -2.04 11.40 10.94
N ALA A 46 -2.57 12.55 10.52
CA ALA A 46 -2.95 13.63 11.43
C ALA A 46 -4.09 13.24 12.39
N SER A 47 -4.84 12.19 12.05
CA SER A 47 -6.01 11.77 12.81
C SER A 47 -5.75 10.53 13.68
N ALA A 48 -4.49 10.13 13.86
CA ALA A 48 -4.09 9.06 14.77
C ALA A 48 -4.66 9.30 16.18
N GLY A 49 -5.41 8.33 16.70
CA GLY A 49 -6.06 8.42 18.02
C GLY A 49 -7.38 9.18 18.06
N THR A 50 -8.00 9.48 16.91
CA THR A 50 -9.30 10.15 16.81
C THR A 50 -10.36 9.27 16.11
N GLU A 51 -11.63 9.70 16.08
CA GLU A 51 -12.73 9.04 15.33
C GLU A 51 -12.63 9.23 13.79
N HIS A 52 -11.41 9.20 13.24
CA HIS A 52 -11.18 9.33 11.81
C HIS A 52 -11.87 8.22 11.02
N ARG A 53 -12.62 8.60 9.99
CA ARG A 53 -13.21 7.67 9.05
C ARG A 53 -12.41 7.67 7.76
N CYS A 54 -11.75 6.56 7.51
CA CYS A 54 -11.06 6.30 6.25
C CYS A 54 -12.10 6.07 5.14
N GLY A 55 -12.31 7.04 4.25
CA GLY A 55 -13.27 6.93 3.15
C GLY A 55 -12.70 6.18 1.96
N SER A 56 -13.51 5.38 1.26
CA SER A 56 -13.07 4.65 0.06
C SER A 56 -12.61 5.59 -1.07
N GLY A 57 -11.55 5.19 -1.77
CA GLY A 57 -11.10 5.78 -3.03
C GLY A 57 -11.52 4.94 -4.25
N GLY A 58 -10.97 5.27 -5.41
CA GLY A 58 -11.13 4.49 -6.64
C GLY A 58 -10.07 3.40 -6.79
N GLY A 59 -10.36 2.36 -7.58
CA GLY A 59 -9.40 1.30 -7.88
C GLY A 59 -9.01 0.54 -6.62
N ASN A 60 -7.72 0.27 -6.43
CA ASN A 60 -7.27 -0.39 -5.20
C ASN A 60 -7.45 0.49 -3.95
N ALA A 61 -7.61 1.81 -4.05
CA ALA A 61 -7.93 2.66 -2.89
C ALA A 61 -9.35 2.44 -2.34
N ALA A 62 -10.17 1.59 -2.98
CA ALA A 62 -11.45 1.16 -2.43
C ALA A 62 -11.31 0.51 -1.04
N ILE A 63 -10.16 -0.14 -0.76
CA ILE A 63 -9.86 -0.74 0.55
C ILE A 63 -9.36 0.26 1.59
N ARG A 64 -9.26 1.58 1.30
CA ARG A 64 -8.87 2.59 2.28
C ARG A 64 -9.58 2.47 3.63
N PRO A 65 -10.88 2.13 3.75
CA PRO A 65 -11.54 1.95 5.05
C PRO A 65 -10.86 0.94 5.97
N TYR A 66 -10.21 -0.09 5.42
CA TYR A 66 -9.56 -1.14 6.17
C TYR A 66 -8.27 -0.70 6.88
N GLN A 67 -7.75 0.49 6.57
CA GLN A 67 -6.61 1.08 7.31
C GLN A 67 -7.03 1.61 8.69
N CYS A 68 -8.33 1.89 8.87
CA CYS A 68 -8.92 2.31 10.14
C CYS A 68 -9.35 1.12 11.03
N HIS A 69 -9.20 -0.13 10.57
CA HIS A 69 -9.53 -1.31 11.38
C HIS A 69 -8.50 -1.50 12.51
N VAL A 70 -8.89 -2.24 13.56
CA VAL A 70 -7.98 -2.69 14.62
C VAL A 70 -8.01 -4.21 14.69
N PRO A 71 -6.94 -4.91 14.24
CA PRO A 71 -5.75 -4.37 13.59
C PRO A 71 -6.05 -3.80 12.19
N ALA A 72 -5.18 -2.91 11.71
CA ALA A 72 -5.26 -2.42 10.34
C ALA A 72 -5.11 -3.59 9.36
N ARG A 73 -5.86 -3.59 8.26
CA ARG A 73 -5.71 -4.62 7.21
C ARG A 73 -5.16 -4.06 5.90
N SER A 74 -5.06 -2.73 5.81
CA SER A 74 -4.47 -2.05 4.68
C SER A 74 -3.65 -0.84 5.11
N LEU A 75 -2.75 -0.40 4.25
CA LEU A 75 -1.94 0.80 4.42
C LEU A 75 -1.87 1.55 3.07
N GLY A 76 -2.11 2.86 3.10
CA GLY A 76 -2.01 3.71 1.93
C GLY A 76 -0.57 4.12 1.66
N ILE A 77 -0.09 3.89 0.43
CA ILE A 77 1.19 4.42 -0.06
C ILE A 77 0.90 5.58 -1.02
N PRO A 78 1.31 6.82 -0.70
CA PRO A 78 1.08 7.97 -1.56
C PRO A 78 1.73 7.78 -2.92
N THR A 79 0.94 7.94 -3.97
CA THR A 79 1.42 7.88 -5.37
C THR A 79 1.03 9.13 -6.17
N GLY A 80 0.42 10.12 -5.52
CA GLY A 80 -0.01 11.37 -6.14
C GLY A 80 -1.09 12.12 -5.36
N GLU A 81 -1.70 13.13 -5.97
CA GLU A 81 -2.84 13.90 -5.44
C GLU A 81 -3.71 14.37 -6.62
N CYS A 82 -4.91 13.80 -6.75
CA CYS A 82 -5.80 14.06 -7.91
C CYS A 82 -5.12 13.88 -9.30
N GLY A 83 -4.10 13.02 -9.34
CA GLY A 83 -3.16 12.78 -10.42
C GLY A 83 -1.96 12.01 -9.85
N GLY A 84 -1.13 11.38 -10.66
CA GLY A 84 0.05 10.67 -10.18
C GLY A 84 1.25 11.60 -9.99
N TYR A 85 2.18 11.23 -9.12
CA TYR A 85 3.46 11.94 -9.02
C TYR A 85 4.20 11.84 -10.35
N THR A 86 4.66 12.98 -10.85
CA THR A 86 5.32 13.09 -12.15
C THR A 86 6.84 12.97 -12.08
N ALA A 87 7.42 12.97 -10.87
CA ALA A 87 8.85 12.78 -10.62
C ALA A 87 9.10 12.31 -9.18
N LEU A 88 10.25 11.69 -8.94
CA LEU A 88 10.76 11.31 -7.61
C LEU A 88 11.68 12.41 -7.07
N ASP A 89 11.10 13.59 -6.84
CA ASP A 89 11.79 14.68 -6.14
C ASP A 89 11.91 14.42 -4.63
N GLU A 90 12.65 15.27 -3.92
CA GLU A 90 12.88 15.12 -2.48
C GLU A 90 11.57 15.06 -1.67
N ARG A 91 10.56 15.83 -2.09
CA ARG A 91 9.25 15.88 -1.43
C ARG A 91 8.50 14.56 -1.62
N THR A 92 8.44 14.07 -2.86
CA THR A 92 7.78 12.82 -3.23
C THR A 92 8.43 11.65 -2.52
N ARG A 93 9.77 11.59 -2.54
CA ARG A 93 10.55 10.61 -1.79
C ARG A 93 10.21 10.65 -0.30
N SER A 94 10.27 11.82 0.32
CA SER A 94 9.98 11.98 1.76
C SER A 94 8.58 11.48 2.12
N VAL A 95 7.57 11.77 1.31
CA VAL A 95 6.19 11.34 1.58
C VAL A 95 6.07 9.81 1.50
N ILE A 96 6.73 9.18 0.51
CA ILE A 96 6.76 7.72 0.37
C ILE A 96 7.50 7.08 1.56
N ASP A 97 8.66 7.63 1.93
CA ASP A 97 9.48 7.11 3.04
C ASP A 97 8.71 7.13 4.37
N GLU A 98 7.88 8.15 4.61
CA GLU A 98 6.99 8.17 5.77
C GLU A 98 5.94 7.05 5.76
N ALA A 99 5.39 6.72 4.59
CA ALA A 99 4.45 5.60 4.45
C ALA A 99 5.16 4.27 4.68
N ILE A 100 6.41 4.13 4.22
CA ILE A 100 7.25 2.96 4.45
C ILE A 100 7.63 2.83 5.93
N ALA A 101 7.85 3.94 6.64
CA ALA A 101 8.06 3.89 8.09
C ALA A 101 6.82 3.35 8.84
N GLN A 102 5.60 3.64 8.37
CA GLN A 102 4.39 3.03 8.92
C GLN A 102 4.29 1.54 8.60
N LEU A 103 4.71 1.13 7.39
CA LEU A 103 4.83 -0.28 7.04
C LEU A 103 5.78 -1.00 7.99
N ASP A 104 6.95 -0.43 8.29
CA ASP A 104 7.91 -1.00 9.24
C ASP A 104 7.28 -1.18 10.64
N VAL A 105 6.53 -0.19 11.13
CA VAL A 105 5.81 -0.28 12.42
C VAL A 105 4.79 -1.41 12.41
N LEU A 106 3.99 -1.53 11.34
CA LEU A 106 2.99 -2.60 11.22
C LEU A 106 3.64 -3.99 11.13
N LEU A 107 4.72 -4.12 10.37
CA LEU A 107 5.47 -5.36 10.24
C LEU A 107 6.15 -5.78 11.55
N ALA A 108 6.66 -4.83 12.33
CA ALA A 108 7.27 -5.08 13.63
C ALA A 108 6.30 -5.71 14.65
N THR A 109 4.99 -5.63 14.43
CA THR A 109 4.00 -6.33 15.27
C THR A 109 4.03 -7.85 15.12
N GLY A 110 4.65 -8.36 14.05
CA GLY A 110 4.69 -9.79 13.72
C GLY A 110 3.35 -10.38 13.29
N ARG A 111 2.30 -9.54 13.12
CA ARG A 111 0.93 -9.99 12.79
C ARG A 111 0.77 -10.48 11.35
N TYR A 112 1.52 -9.89 10.42
CA TYR A 112 1.30 -10.12 9.00
C TYR A 112 2.34 -11.09 8.45
N GLU A 113 1.87 -12.15 7.80
CA GLU A 113 2.73 -13.12 7.10
C GLU A 113 2.95 -12.72 5.64
N ARG A 114 2.06 -11.90 5.07
CA ARG A 114 2.13 -11.46 3.68
C ARG A 114 1.84 -9.97 3.53
N VAL A 115 2.61 -9.31 2.67
CA VAL A 115 2.39 -7.93 2.22
C VAL A 115 1.98 -7.97 0.76
N VAL A 116 0.75 -7.56 0.47
CA VAL A 116 0.18 -7.60 -0.88
C VAL A 116 0.20 -6.20 -1.47
N TYR A 117 0.75 -6.03 -2.67
CA TYR A 117 0.73 -4.75 -3.38
C TYR A 117 0.43 -4.95 -4.88
N SER A 118 -0.11 -3.91 -5.53
CA SER A 118 -0.49 -4.00 -6.93
C SER A 118 0.75 -4.12 -7.83
N TRP A 119 0.68 -4.97 -8.84
CA TRP A 119 1.80 -5.26 -9.73
C TRP A 119 1.40 -5.12 -11.19
N ASP A 120 2.25 -4.44 -11.96
CA ASP A 120 2.22 -4.44 -13.42
C ASP A 120 3.30 -5.40 -13.93
N SER A 121 2.89 -6.56 -14.44
CA SER A 121 3.81 -7.60 -14.90
C SER A 121 4.56 -7.21 -16.19
N ALA A 122 3.91 -6.46 -17.08
CA ALA A 122 4.46 -6.03 -18.35
C ALA A 122 5.58 -5.01 -18.14
N ARG A 123 5.37 -4.07 -17.23
CA ARG A 123 6.36 -3.05 -16.88
C ARG A 123 7.31 -3.50 -15.77
N LYS A 124 6.97 -4.55 -15.01
CA LYS A 124 7.72 -5.00 -13.84
C LYS A 124 7.87 -3.90 -12.78
N THR A 125 6.77 -3.28 -12.40
CA THR A 125 6.73 -2.19 -11.41
C THR A 125 5.38 -2.14 -10.70
N LEU A 126 5.17 -1.17 -9.80
CA LEU A 126 3.90 -0.97 -9.11
C LEU A 126 2.74 -0.83 -10.11
N GLY A 127 1.70 -1.62 -9.90
CA GLY A 127 0.46 -1.51 -10.68
C GLY A 127 -0.23 -0.18 -10.42
N THR A 128 -0.46 0.59 -11.49
CA THR A 128 -1.21 1.85 -11.49
C THR A 128 -2.30 1.77 -12.57
N GLY A 129 -3.46 2.38 -12.35
CA GLY A 129 -4.59 2.24 -13.29
C GLY A 129 -5.47 3.47 -13.47
N ILE A 130 -5.61 4.30 -12.43
CA ILE A 130 -6.43 5.52 -12.49
C ILE A 130 -5.63 6.72 -12.94
N PHE A 131 -4.37 6.82 -12.50
CA PHE A 131 -3.47 7.91 -12.86
C PHE A 131 -2.17 7.36 -13.42
N GLU A 132 -1.56 8.15 -14.30
CA GLU A 132 -0.19 7.94 -14.73
C GLU A 132 0.76 8.43 -13.62
N VAL A 133 1.61 7.53 -13.14
CA VAL A 133 2.65 7.81 -12.15
C VAL A 133 4.00 7.61 -12.83
N ALA A 134 4.94 8.51 -12.58
CA ALA A 134 6.28 8.41 -13.16
C ALA A 134 6.96 7.10 -12.77
N ARG A 135 7.67 6.52 -13.73
CA ARG A 135 8.30 5.20 -13.59
C ARG A 135 9.26 5.11 -12.40
N GLU A 136 10.05 6.16 -12.20
CA GLU A 136 10.98 6.25 -11.07
C GLU A 136 10.28 6.23 -9.72
N VAL A 137 9.05 6.75 -9.63
CA VAL A 137 8.24 6.70 -8.41
C VAL A 137 7.72 5.29 -8.18
N THR A 138 7.16 4.63 -9.21
CA THR A 138 6.62 3.27 -9.07
C THR A 138 7.73 2.26 -8.73
N ASP A 139 8.90 2.40 -9.34
CA ASP A 139 10.06 1.55 -9.03
C ASP A 139 10.56 1.79 -7.60
N TYR A 140 10.63 3.05 -7.16
CA TYR A 140 11.05 3.38 -5.81
C TYR A 140 10.11 2.81 -4.74
N VAL A 141 8.79 2.90 -4.96
CA VAL A 141 7.81 2.31 -4.05
C VAL A 141 8.02 0.79 -3.91
N VAL A 142 8.20 0.09 -5.04
CA VAL A 142 8.46 -1.37 -5.02
C VAL A 142 9.76 -1.67 -4.26
N GLU A 143 10.84 -0.95 -4.57
CA GLU A 143 12.13 -1.13 -3.89
C GLU A 143 11.98 -0.99 -2.37
N GLN A 144 11.28 0.05 -1.90
CA GLN A 144 11.10 0.30 -0.48
C GLN A 144 10.22 -0.76 0.20
N ILE A 145 9.14 -1.22 -0.45
CA ILE A 145 8.29 -2.30 0.08
C ILE A 145 9.09 -3.59 0.25
N GLU A 146 9.82 -3.99 -0.78
CA GLU A 146 10.63 -5.22 -0.76
C GLU A 146 11.75 -5.11 0.30
N ALA A 147 12.38 -3.94 0.41
CA ALA A 147 13.38 -3.68 1.45
C ALA A 147 12.79 -3.74 2.87
N ALA A 148 11.60 -3.20 3.09
CA ALA A 148 10.90 -3.25 4.38
C ALA A 148 10.61 -4.69 4.81
N VAL A 149 10.07 -5.49 3.90
CA VAL A 149 9.80 -6.91 4.17
C VAL A 149 11.10 -7.68 4.43
N ALA A 150 12.16 -7.44 3.65
CA ALA A 150 13.46 -8.09 3.85
C ALA A 150 14.13 -7.74 5.20
N ARG A 151 13.88 -6.55 5.77
CA ARG A 151 14.39 -6.20 7.12
C ARG A 151 13.80 -7.10 8.20
N THR A 152 12.52 -7.46 8.08
CA THR A 152 11.87 -8.38 9.03
C THR A 152 12.50 -9.78 9.00
N ALA A 153 13.07 -10.16 7.85
CA ALA A 153 13.77 -11.42 7.68
C ALA A 153 15.11 -11.50 8.42
N SER A 154 15.77 -10.35 8.61
CA SER A 154 17.10 -10.30 9.21
C SER A 154 17.09 -10.12 10.74
N SER A 155 15.90 -9.93 11.32
CA SER A 155 15.71 -9.69 12.76
C SER A 155 15.19 -10.91 13.52
N SER A 156 15.19 -12.09 12.88
CA SER A 156 14.74 -13.38 13.42
C SER A 156 15.91 -14.28 13.81
#